data_AF-A0A6I3YCH0-F1
#
_entry.id   AF-A0A6I3YCH0-F1
#
_cell.length_a   1.000
_cell.length_b   1.000
_cell.length_c   1.000
_cell.angle_alpha   90.00
_cell.angle_beta   90.00
_cell.angle_gamma   90.00
#
_symmetry.space_group_name_H-M   'P 1'
#
loop_
_entity.id
_entity.type
_entity.pdbx_description
1 polymer ?
#
loop_
_entity_poly.entity_id
_entity_poly.type
_entity_poly.pdbx_seq_one_letter_code
_entity_poly.pdbx_strand_id
1 'polypeptide(L)'
;MSNIKSRRIMNRKGLPALALILSPALFTPVALANTETQITAPAADSVASIDAKLDHKRSEVKQLEGTVRNDQNRLRDLRNQSDSLDKKAEQLDAKRKLAQRNLDEQYNRMIDDPDLDITPFQKQYQDSWKEVKENQIAKLAIQQDIQEQTRVLKSNNAKKQRALDELEILGESRQEARVLRLQEELAAQDSLDVIHTITCKMSMTLEACASQGKTLSMQKAVNNFQQQLINGFTETDIVKQHVDSVSLNIHVLDSAIIDSGFNGSNRYTTKLQASLRARPNSTAACQLLGLENRYCIEQSNSSSLNDKIKKEKKWVGITIRSNRHEDNVTVNGVNYGSTPVDVMLPAGQHQITVEKSGFEPYRRQMSLTKDITVWADLKEQENRPKPGKKFSDRLGNNQLAPQMVVIGSGNFHIGKDAAKNVTISKAYSIGATPVTVNQFNAFVASTGYITEAEKGAGCNAINGGETKRHQNQNWRKPGFEQSKNAPAVCISKNDAETYAQWLTKQTGFKYALPTEAQWEIAARAGSKDAYWWGDDIGSGNANTGWGGSTWANKSTSPVGSFGANPYGVYDTAGNVWEWTNAKSGIVRGGAWSFAPTKAKAYESLELNPSTSANYTGFRVVREL
;
A
#
# COMPACT_ATOMS: atom_id res chain seq x y z
N MET A 1 77.58 16.15 18.93
CA MET A 1 76.98 15.22 17.94
C MET A 1 75.81 15.97 17.31
N SER A 2 75.66 16.16 15.99
CA SER A 2 76.44 15.71 14.83
C SER A 2 77.10 16.90 14.09
N ASN A 3 77.84 16.65 13.01
CA ASN A 3 78.80 17.57 12.39
C ASN A 3 78.47 17.77 10.89
N ILE A 4 78.68 19.00 10.35
CA ILE A 4 79.22 19.27 8.97
C ILE A 4 78.31 18.87 7.75
N LYS A 5 78.15 19.55 6.59
CA LYS A 5 78.51 20.82 5.86
C LYS A 5 77.49 20.91 4.67
N SER A 6 77.39 21.91 3.76
CA SER A 6 77.64 23.37 3.65
C SER A 6 77.39 23.79 2.17
N ARG A 7 77.31 25.11 1.84
CA ARG A 7 77.22 25.75 0.48
C ARG A 7 75.83 25.72 -0.21
N ARG A 8 75.43 26.66 -1.09
CA ARG A 8 75.90 28.01 -1.54
C ARG A 8 74.68 28.70 -2.22
N ILE A 9 74.27 29.93 -1.88
CA ILE A 9 74.55 31.21 -2.59
C ILE A 9 74.68 31.11 -4.12
N MET A 10 73.77 31.71 -4.92
CA MET A 10 73.96 33.00 -5.65
C MET A 10 72.70 33.44 -6.44
N ASN A 11 72.67 34.67 -6.98
CA ASN A 11 71.45 35.36 -7.48
C ASN A 11 71.71 36.24 -8.73
N ARG A 12 70.80 36.23 -9.73
CA ARG A 12 70.58 37.16 -10.89
C ARG A 12 71.71 37.56 -11.89
N LYS A 13 71.40 37.50 -13.20
CA LYS A 13 71.32 38.62 -14.22
C LYS A 13 71.75 38.20 -15.65
N GLY A 14 71.07 38.71 -16.70
CA GLY A 14 71.56 38.68 -18.10
C GLY A 14 70.48 38.83 -19.21
N LEU A 15 70.33 40.03 -19.77
CA LEU A 15 69.64 40.39 -21.04
C LEU A 15 70.71 40.61 -22.15
N PRO A 16 70.45 40.75 -23.48
CA PRO A 16 69.37 41.48 -24.19
C PRO A 16 68.63 40.63 -25.27
N ALA A 17 67.44 40.95 -25.79
CA ALA A 17 66.85 42.17 -26.37
C ALA A 17 67.39 42.57 -27.77
N LEU A 18 66.56 42.34 -28.80
CA LEU A 18 66.64 43.02 -30.10
C LEU A 18 65.23 43.48 -30.49
N ALA A 19 65.07 44.76 -30.85
CA ALA A 19 63.80 45.35 -31.26
C ALA A 19 64.00 46.19 -32.53
N LEU A 20 63.12 46.02 -33.53
CA LEU A 20 62.97 46.87 -34.72
C LEU A 20 61.56 46.66 -35.26
N ILE A 21 60.76 47.62 -35.72
CA ILE A 21 60.69 49.10 -35.67
C ILE A 21 59.25 49.38 -36.16
N LEU A 22 58.57 50.38 -35.61
CA LEU A 22 57.27 50.86 -36.12
C LEU A 22 57.46 51.87 -37.25
N SER A 23 56.56 51.94 -38.24
CA SER A 23 56.01 53.14 -38.94
C SER A 23 55.29 52.71 -40.27
N PRO A 24 54.46 53.54 -40.94
CA PRO A 24 53.08 53.78 -40.48
C PRO A 24 52.00 53.75 -41.59
N ALA A 25 50.74 53.72 -41.16
CA ALA A 25 49.53 54.28 -41.78
C ALA A 25 49.40 54.39 -43.33
N LEU A 26 48.42 53.65 -43.87
CA LEU A 26 47.49 54.19 -44.88
C LEU A 26 46.05 53.99 -44.38
N PHE A 27 45.32 55.11 -44.23
CA PHE A 27 43.89 55.13 -43.93
C PHE A 27 43.10 55.31 -45.23
N THR A 28 42.16 54.41 -45.51
CA THR A 28 40.88 54.76 -46.17
C THR A 28 39.75 53.92 -45.54
N PRO A 29 38.52 54.44 -45.39
CA PRO A 29 37.49 53.82 -44.57
C PRO A 29 36.53 52.93 -45.38
N VAL A 30 36.15 51.78 -44.82
CA VAL A 30 34.96 51.02 -45.26
C VAL A 30 34.18 50.54 -44.04
N ALA A 31 32.87 50.80 -44.09
CA ALA A 31 31.80 50.46 -43.15
C ALA A 31 32.07 49.42 -42.04
N LEU A 32 31.84 49.83 -40.79
CA LEU A 32 31.53 48.92 -39.69
C LEU A 32 30.14 48.30 -39.90
N ALA A 33 30.10 47.13 -40.53
CA ALA A 33 29.01 46.20 -40.33
C ALA A 33 29.37 45.32 -39.12
N ASN A 34 28.80 45.62 -37.95
CA ASN A 34 28.93 44.77 -36.77
C ASN A 34 28.11 43.48 -36.98
N THR A 35 28.69 42.51 -37.68
CA THR A 35 28.27 41.11 -37.53
C THR A 35 28.85 40.60 -36.22
N GLU A 36 28.06 40.68 -35.16
CA GLU A 36 28.32 39.94 -33.93
C GLU A 36 28.35 38.44 -34.27
N THR A 37 29.55 37.88 -34.39
CA THR A 37 29.76 36.44 -34.50
C THR A 37 29.42 35.80 -33.17
N GLN A 38 28.12 35.55 -33.01
CA GLN A 38 27.55 34.79 -31.91
C GLN A 38 28.27 33.44 -31.87
N ILE A 39 29.05 33.20 -30.82
CA ILE A 39 29.67 31.90 -30.56
C ILE A 39 28.53 30.97 -30.17
N THR A 40 27.89 30.36 -31.16
CA THR A 40 26.94 29.28 -30.95
C THR A 40 27.72 28.10 -30.40
N ALA A 41 27.31 27.63 -29.22
CA ALA A 41 27.72 26.30 -28.77
C ALA A 41 27.35 25.29 -29.87
N PRO A 42 28.19 24.27 -30.16
CA PRO A 42 27.84 23.26 -31.14
C PRO A 42 26.52 22.62 -30.73
N ALA A 43 25.54 22.63 -31.63
CA ALA A 43 24.25 22.01 -31.39
C ALA A 43 24.49 20.54 -31.00
N ALA A 44 23.93 20.12 -29.87
CA ALA A 44 24.07 18.75 -29.40
C ALA A 44 23.60 17.78 -30.49
N ASP A 45 24.39 16.75 -30.75
CA ASP A 45 24.04 15.74 -31.75
C ASP A 45 22.71 15.09 -31.40
N SER A 46 21.78 15.09 -32.36
CA SER A 46 20.50 14.39 -32.22
C SER A 46 20.72 12.89 -32.00
N VAL A 47 19.83 12.22 -31.27
CA VAL A 47 19.89 10.76 -31.07
C VAL A 47 20.06 10.01 -32.41
N ALA A 48 19.39 10.47 -33.48
CA ALA A 48 19.48 9.89 -34.82
C ALA A 48 20.86 10.07 -35.48
N SER A 49 21.57 11.19 -35.27
CA SER A 49 22.93 11.37 -35.79
C SER A 49 23.96 10.55 -35.00
N ILE A 50 23.74 10.31 -33.70
CA ILE A 50 24.56 9.40 -32.88
C ILE A 50 24.32 7.94 -33.29
N ASP A 51 23.08 7.52 -33.50
CA ASP A 51 22.74 6.16 -33.97
C ASP A 51 23.41 5.86 -35.33
N ALA A 52 23.39 6.81 -36.28
CA ALA A 52 24.10 6.67 -37.55
C ALA A 52 25.63 6.55 -37.39
N LYS A 53 26.24 7.31 -36.46
CA LYS A 53 27.68 7.19 -36.12
C LYS A 53 27.99 5.83 -35.49
N LEU A 54 27.14 5.33 -34.60
CA LEU A 54 27.27 4.01 -33.97
C LEU A 54 27.24 2.88 -35.00
N ASP A 55 26.31 2.90 -35.96
CA ASP A 55 26.21 1.86 -36.99
C ASP A 55 27.39 1.89 -37.98
N HIS A 56 27.87 3.08 -38.34
CA HIS A 56 29.13 3.21 -39.08
C HIS A 56 30.31 2.60 -38.29
N LYS A 57 30.46 2.94 -37.01
CA LYS A 57 31.56 2.45 -36.17
C LYS A 57 31.49 0.95 -35.91
N ARG A 58 30.29 0.38 -35.74
CA ARG A 58 30.04 -1.08 -35.68
C ARG A 58 30.52 -1.79 -36.96
N SER A 59 30.26 -1.19 -38.13
CA SER A 59 30.73 -1.72 -39.41
C SER A 59 32.27 -1.69 -39.50
N GLU A 60 32.90 -0.58 -39.09
CA GLU A 60 34.37 -0.42 -39.04
C GLU A 60 35.02 -1.47 -38.13
N VAL A 61 34.50 -1.67 -36.90
CA VAL A 61 34.97 -2.71 -35.97
C VAL A 61 34.87 -4.10 -36.61
N LYS A 62 33.74 -4.44 -37.24
CA LYS A 62 33.53 -5.73 -37.91
C LYS A 62 34.51 -5.97 -39.08
N GLN A 63 34.85 -4.92 -39.83
CA GLN A 63 35.88 -4.99 -40.87
C GLN A 63 37.27 -5.21 -40.27
N LEU A 64 37.65 -4.45 -39.25
CA LEU A 64 38.92 -4.59 -38.54
C LEU A 64 39.09 -5.97 -37.88
N GLU A 65 38.01 -6.58 -37.40
CA GLU A 65 38.01 -7.97 -36.92
C GLU A 65 38.33 -8.99 -38.01
N GLY A 66 37.80 -8.80 -39.23
CA GLY A 66 38.16 -9.60 -40.39
C GLY A 66 39.65 -9.47 -40.73
N THR A 67 40.16 -8.23 -40.79
CA THR A 67 41.57 -7.94 -41.07
C THR A 67 42.49 -8.55 -40.02
N VAL A 68 42.22 -8.35 -38.72
CA VAL A 68 43.02 -8.94 -37.62
C VAL A 68 43.03 -10.46 -37.69
N ARG A 69 41.90 -11.11 -38.02
CA ARG A 69 41.81 -12.56 -38.17
C ARG A 69 42.65 -13.07 -39.36
N ASN A 70 42.64 -12.33 -40.47
CA ASN A 70 43.46 -12.64 -41.64
C ASN A 70 44.96 -12.46 -41.35
N ASP A 71 45.34 -11.38 -40.66
CA ASP A 71 46.71 -11.13 -40.21
C ASP A 71 47.22 -12.23 -39.26
N GLN A 72 46.37 -12.71 -38.34
CA GLN A 72 46.67 -13.83 -37.44
C GLN A 72 46.89 -15.14 -38.20
N ASN A 73 46.06 -15.44 -39.20
CA ASN A 73 46.22 -16.62 -40.04
C ASN A 73 47.52 -16.53 -40.87
N ARG A 74 47.79 -15.39 -41.52
CA ARG A 74 49.03 -15.17 -42.28
C ARG A 74 50.28 -15.31 -41.41
N LEU A 75 50.26 -14.79 -40.19
CA LEU A 75 51.35 -14.95 -39.23
C LEU A 75 51.56 -16.42 -38.80
N ARG A 76 50.47 -17.20 -38.69
CA ARG A 76 50.54 -18.65 -38.43
C ARG A 76 51.18 -19.39 -39.61
N ASP A 77 50.78 -19.07 -40.84
CA ASP A 77 51.33 -19.69 -42.05
C ASP A 77 52.82 -19.41 -42.22
N LEU A 78 53.26 -18.17 -41.97
CA LEU A 78 54.68 -17.79 -42.00
C LEU A 78 55.50 -18.54 -40.93
N ARG A 79 54.96 -18.75 -39.72
CA ARG A 79 55.61 -19.56 -38.68
C ARG A 79 55.75 -21.03 -39.10
N ASN A 80 54.69 -21.62 -39.65
CA ASN A 80 54.72 -22.98 -40.20
C ASN A 80 55.78 -23.13 -41.32
N GLN A 81 55.98 -22.08 -42.14
CA GLN A 81 57.04 -22.06 -43.15
C GLN A 81 58.45 -21.95 -42.53
N SER A 82 58.63 -21.16 -41.47
CA SER A 82 59.89 -21.13 -40.70
C SER A 82 60.23 -22.52 -40.17
N ASP A 83 59.30 -23.17 -39.47
CA ASP A 83 59.48 -24.50 -38.89
C ASP A 83 59.86 -25.57 -39.96
N SER A 84 59.35 -25.41 -41.18
CA SER A 84 59.69 -26.25 -42.33
C SER A 84 61.12 -26.00 -42.83
N LEU A 85 61.53 -24.73 -42.93
CA LEU A 85 62.90 -24.34 -43.31
C LEU A 85 63.93 -24.68 -42.23
N ASP A 86 63.54 -24.70 -40.95
CA ASP A 86 64.34 -25.19 -39.84
C ASP A 86 64.62 -26.70 -39.97
N LYS A 87 63.59 -27.53 -40.18
CA LYS A 87 63.74 -28.97 -40.46
C LYS A 87 64.57 -29.24 -41.72
N LYS A 88 64.39 -28.43 -42.78
CA LYS A 88 65.21 -28.51 -43.99
C LYS A 88 66.67 -28.14 -43.72
N ALA A 89 66.95 -27.21 -42.82
CA ALA A 89 68.32 -26.86 -42.44
C ALA A 89 69.06 -28.03 -41.79
N GLU A 90 68.40 -28.80 -40.92
CA GLU A 90 68.96 -30.01 -40.28
C GLU A 90 69.31 -31.07 -41.34
N GLN A 91 68.40 -31.33 -42.28
CA GLN A 91 68.61 -32.28 -43.38
C GLN A 91 69.77 -31.85 -44.30
N LEU A 92 69.85 -30.56 -44.63
CA LEU A 92 70.90 -30.02 -45.50
C LEU A 92 72.27 -30.00 -44.81
N ASP A 93 72.35 -29.70 -43.51
CA ASP A 93 73.61 -29.81 -42.78
C ASP A 93 74.08 -31.26 -42.63
N ALA A 94 73.16 -32.22 -42.45
CA ALA A 94 73.48 -33.65 -42.48
C ALA A 94 74.01 -34.08 -43.87
N LYS A 95 73.35 -33.64 -44.97
CA LYS A 95 73.81 -33.87 -46.35
C LYS A 95 75.19 -33.27 -46.61
N ARG A 96 75.43 -32.03 -46.15
CA ARG A 96 76.73 -31.33 -46.26
C ARG A 96 77.83 -32.06 -45.47
N LYS A 97 77.56 -32.48 -44.24
CA LYS A 97 78.49 -33.28 -43.41
C LYS A 97 78.79 -34.66 -44.00
N LEU A 98 77.87 -35.26 -44.74
CA LEU A 98 78.12 -36.48 -45.50
C LEU A 98 79.01 -36.21 -46.72
N ALA A 99 78.66 -35.21 -47.55
CA ALA A 99 79.46 -34.83 -48.72
C ALA A 99 80.88 -34.42 -48.33
N GLN A 100 81.05 -33.72 -47.20
CA GLN A 100 82.36 -33.38 -46.64
C GLN A 100 83.18 -34.64 -46.30
N ARG A 101 82.62 -35.58 -45.52
CA ARG A 101 83.32 -36.83 -45.17
C ARG A 101 83.72 -37.64 -46.39
N ASN A 102 82.83 -37.75 -47.39
CA ASN A 102 83.12 -38.47 -48.63
C ASN A 102 84.26 -37.79 -49.43
N LEU A 103 84.29 -36.46 -49.47
CA LEU A 103 85.36 -35.69 -50.11
C LEU A 103 86.69 -35.84 -49.35
N ASP A 104 86.68 -35.72 -48.03
CA ASP A 104 87.86 -35.91 -47.17
C ASP A 104 88.44 -37.33 -47.35
N GLU A 105 87.58 -38.35 -47.46
CA GLU A 105 87.98 -39.73 -47.74
C GLU A 105 88.66 -39.90 -49.11
N GLN A 106 88.10 -39.34 -50.19
CA GLN A 106 88.75 -39.42 -51.50
C GLN A 106 90.03 -38.57 -51.58
N TYR A 107 90.08 -37.43 -50.87
CA TYR A 107 91.29 -36.60 -50.79
C TYR A 107 92.44 -37.34 -50.10
N ASN A 108 92.16 -38.11 -49.05
CA ASN A 108 93.16 -38.97 -48.42
C ASN A 108 93.65 -40.09 -49.35
N ARG A 109 92.76 -40.67 -50.18
CA ARG A 109 93.15 -41.69 -51.18
C ARG A 109 94.06 -41.15 -52.28
N MET A 110 93.97 -39.86 -52.59
CA MET A 110 94.83 -39.18 -53.59
C MET A 110 96.32 -39.14 -53.17
N ILE A 111 96.64 -39.47 -51.92
CA ILE A 111 98.02 -39.65 -51.43
C ILE A 111 98.64 -40.92 -52.03
N ASP A 112 97.86 -41.98 -52.19
CA ASP A 112 98.29 -43.29 -52.73
C ASP A 112 98.01 -43.44 -54.23
N ASP A 113 97.03 -42.69 -54.78
CA ASP A 113 96.61 -42.69 -56.19
C ASP A 113 96.51 -41.25 -56.74
N PRO A 114 97.60 -40.70 -57.31
CA PRO A 114 97.65 -39.30 -57.77
C PRO A 114 96.74 -38.96 -58.96
N ASP A 115 96.30 -39.96 -59.73
CA ASP A 115 95.48 -39.78 -60.93
C ASP A 115 93.96 -39.85 -60.63
N LEU A 116 93.57 -39.98 -59.36
CA LEU A 116 92.18 -40.11 -58.90
C LEU A 116 91.37 -38.80 -59.10
N ASP A 117 90.36 -38.82 -59.97
CA ASP A 117 89.45 -37.68 -60.16
C ASP A 117 88.50 -37.47 -58.96
N ILE A 118 88.86 -36.52 -58.10
CA ILE A 118 88.03 -36.08 -56.96
C ILE A 118 87.02 -34.97 -57.31
N THR A 119 86.99 -34.48 -58.56
CA THR A 119 86.11 -33.37 -59.00
C THR A 119 84.61 -33.62 -58.73
N PRO A 120 84.06 -34.85 -58.90
CA PRO A 120 82.66 -35.13 -58.57
C PRO A 120 82.32 -34.88 -57.09
N PHE A 121 83.23 -35.24 -56.18
CA PHE A 121 83.06 -35.07 -54.73
C PHE A 121 83.23 -33.60 -54.31
N GLN A 122 84.18 -32.88 -54.92
CA GLN A 122 84.32 -31.44 -54.73
C GLN A 122 83.04 -30.71 -55.14
N LYS A 123 82.48 -31.06 -56.31
CA LYS A 123 81.22 -30.51 -56.80
C LYS A 123 80.05 -30.86 -55.88
N GLN A 124 79.94 -32.11 -55.43
CA GLN A 124 78.88 -32.53 -54.49
C GLN A 124 78.94 -31.75 -53.17
N TYR A 125 80.13 -31.49 -52.63
CA TYR A 125 80.29 -30.66 -51.45
C TYR A 125 79.90 -29.20 -51.72
N GLN A 126 80.37 -28.60 -52.83
CA GLN A 126 80.01 -27.24 -53.25
C GLN A 126 78.49 -27.08 -53.43
N ASP A 127 77.82 -28.02 -54.09
CA ASP A 127 76.36 -28.04 -54.30
C ASP A 127 75.62 -28.15 -52.95
N SER A 128 76.09 -29.01 -52.02
CA SER A 128 75.50 -29.11 -50.68
C SER A 128 75.65 -27.82 -49.85
N TRP A 129 76.77 -27.11 -50.02
CA TRP A 129 77.01 -25.81 -49.40
C TRP A 129 76.11 -24.72 -49.98
N LYS A 130 75.90 -24.75 -51.30
CA LYS A 130 74.97 -23.86 -52.00
C LYS A 130 73.54 -24.05 -51.50
N GLU A 131 73.05 -25.29 -51.37
CA GLU A 131 71.73 -25.58 -50.81
C GLU A 131 71.57 -25.07 -49.37
N VAL A 132 72.59 -25.25 -48.51
CA VAL A 132 72.59 -24.69 -47.14
C VAL A 132 72.50 -23.17 -47.16
N LYS A 133 73.27 -22.50 -48.02
CA LYS A 133 73.27 -21.04 -48.17
C LYS A 133 71.93 -20.51 -48.68
N GLU A 134 71.33 -21.17 -49.68
CA GLU A 134 69.99 -20.85 -50.19
C GLU A 134 68.92 -20.98 -49.10
N ASN A 135 68.98 -22.05 -48.29
CA ASN A 135 68.07 -22.22 -47.16
C ASN A 135 68.28 -21.17 -46.05
N GLN A 136 69.52 -20.75 -45.77
CA GLN A 136 69.80 -19.65 -44.84
C GLN A 136 69.20 -18.32 -45.31
N ILE A 137 69.29 -18.02 -46.61
CA ILE A 137 68.67 -16.81 -47.20
C ILE A 137 67.14 -16.89 -47.07
N ALA A 138 66.53 -18.04 -47.39
CA ALA A 138 65.10 -18.25 -47.25
C ALA A 138 64.61 -18.09 -45.78
N LYS A 139 65.37 -18.61 -44.81
CA LYS A 139 65.08 -18.43 -43.38
C LYS A 139 65.12 -16.96 -42.96
N LEU A 140 66.12 -16.21 -43.41
CA LEU A 140 66.23 -14.78 -43.09
C LEU A 140 65.06 -13.98 -43.68
N ALA A 141 64.65 -14.28 -44.91
CA ALA A 141 63.48 -13.67 -45.55
C ALA A 141 62.19 -13.96 -44.76
N ILE A 142 61.91 -15.22 -44.40
CA ILE A 142 60.73 -15.58 -43.60
C ILE A 142 60.77 -14.94 -42.20
N GLN A 143 61.96 -14.81 -41.57
CA GLN A 143 62.08 -14.07 -40.30
C GLN A 143 61.73 -12.59 -40.44
N GLN A 144 62.10 -11.94 -41.55
CA GLN A 144 61.71 -10.56 -41.86
C GLN A 144 60.19 -10.45 -42.08
N ASP A 145 59.60 -11.36 -42.86
CA ASP A 145 58.15 -11.41 -43.09
C ASP A 145 57.36 -11.61 -41.78
N ILE A 146 57.83 -12.48 -40.88
CA ILE A 146 57.23 -12.70 -39.55
C ILE A 146 57.28 -11.42 -38.71
N GLN A 147 58.41 -10.70 -38.72
CA GLN A 147 58.52 -9.43 -37.99
C GLN A 147 57.57 -8.37 -38.55
N GLU A 148 57.49 -8.23 -39.87
CA GLU A 148 56.64 -7.22 -40.50
C GLU A 148 55.15 -7.54 -40.32
N GLN A 149 54.72 -8.78 -40.56
CA GLN A 149 53.35 -9.22 -40.30
C GLN A 149 52.97 -9.06 -38.81
N THR A 150 53.92 -9.21 -37.88
CA THR A 150 53.70 -8.92 -36.45
C THR A 150 53.48 -7.43 -36.19
N ARG A 151 54.20 -6.52 -36.89
CA ARG A 151 53.95 -5.06 -36.81
C ARG A 151 52.57 -4.70 -37.36
N VAL A 152 52.21 -5.23 -38.53
CA VAL A 152 50.89 -5.03 -39.16
C VAL A 152 49.78 -5.49 -38.22
N LEU A 153 49.87 -6.71 -37.68
CA LEU A 153 48.90 -7.26 -36.72
C LEU A 153 48.78 -6.38 -35.46
N LYS A 154 49.90 -5.89 -34.91
CA LYS A 154 49.88 -4.98 -33.74
C LYS A 154 49.20 -3.64 -34.07
N SER A 155 49.46 -3.09 -35.26
CA SER A 155 48.85 -1.84 -35.74
C SER A 155 47.33 -2.00 -35.93
N ASN A 156 46.89 -3.08 -36.58
CA ASN A 156 45.46 -3.32 -36.82
C ASN A 156 44.69 -3.67 -35.54
N ASN A 157 45.31 -4.36 -34.57
CA ASN A 157 44.72 -4.52 -33.22
C ASN A 157 44.58 -3.16 -32.50
N ALA A 158 45.57 -2.28 -32.57
CA ALA A 158 45.49 -0.95 -31.97
C ALA A 158 44.39 -0.08 -32.62
N LYS A 159 44.19 -0.18 -33.94
CA LYS A 159 43.06 0.44 -34.64
C LYS A 159 41.72 -0.14 -34.17
N LYS A 160 41.61 -1.47 -34.07
CA LYS A 160 40.40 -2.14 -33.56
C LYS A 160 40.05 -1.63 -32.16
N GLN A 161 41.03 -1.53 -31.26
CA GLN A 161 40.78 -1.06 -29.90
C GLN A 161 40.24 0.36 -29.88
N ARG A 162 40.89 1.31 -30.57
CA ARG A 162 40.38 2.70 -30.68
C ARG A 162 38.96 2.76 -31.24
N ALA A 163 38.65 1.91 -32.22
CA ALA A 163 37.31 1.83 -32.80
C ALA A 163 36.26 1.27 -31.83
N LEU A 164 36.65 0.41 -30.88
CA LEU A 164 35.81 -0.02 -29.75
C LEU A 164 35.65 1.08 -28.70
N ASP A 165 36.75 1.76 -28.33
CA ASP A 165 36.74 2.85 -27.35
C ASP A 165 35.83 4.01 -27.83
N GLU A 166 35.91 4.38 -29.12
CA GLU A 166 35.01 5.36 -29.74
C GLU A 166 33.54 4.90 -29.77
N LEU A 167 33.28 3.60 -29.92
CA LEU A 167 31.93 3.04 -29.91
C LEU A 167 31.30 3.07 -28.51
N GLU A 168 32.10 2.84 -27.47
CA GLU A 168 31.68 3.02 -26.07
C GLU A 168 31.34 4.48 -25.76
N ILE A 169 32.19 5.43 -26.17
CA ILE A 169 31.96 6.88 -26.00
C ILE A 169 30.67 7.33 -26.72
N LEU A 170 30.45 6.88 -27.96
CA LEU A 170 29.19 7.14 -28.69
C LEU A 170 27.98 6.50 -28.01
N GLY A 171 28.17 5.35 -27.35
CA GLY A 171 27.14 4.67 -26.57
C GLY A 171 26.71 5.45 -25.33
N GLU A 172 27.65 6.04 -24.60
CA GLU A 172 27.38 6.93 -23.46
C GLU A 172 26.70 8.23 -23.92
N SER A 173 27.26 8.90 -24.94
CA SER A 173 26.70 10.14 -25.51
C SER A 173 25.27 9.97 -26.05
N ARG A 174 24.95 8.80 -26.59
CA ARG A 174 23.57 8.44 -26.97
C ARG A 174 22.59 8.50 -25.79
N GLN A 175 23.00 8.07 -24.59
CA GLN A 175 22.12 8.11 -23.42
C GLN A 175 21.89 9.55 -22.95
N GLU A 176 22.95 10.37 -22.93
CA GLU A 176 22.85 11.80 -22.62
C GLU A 176 21.89 12.52 -23.59
N ALA A 177 22.01 12.28 -24.90
CA ALA A 177 21.13 12.86 -25.91
C ALA A 177 19.66 12.41 -25.76
N ARG A 178 19.41 11.16 -25.35
CA ARG A 178 18.05 10.67 -25.04
C ARG A 178 17.46 11.37 -23.81
N VAL A 179 18.27 11.56 -22.76
CA VAL A 179 17.86 12.26 -21.53
C VAL A 179 17.53 13.73 -21.84
N LEU A 180 18.40 14.45 -22.53
CA LEU A 180 18.20 15.86 -22.90
C LEU A 180 16.92 16.06 -23.72
N ARG A 181 16.71 15.20 -24.74
CA ARG A 181 15.47 15.21 -25.53
C ARG A 181 14.24 15.00 -24.66
N LEU A 182 14.24 13.99 -23.77
CA LEU A 182 13.09 13.72 -22.92
C LEU A 182 12.87 14.84 -21.89
N GLN A 183 13.91 15.52 -21.41
CA GLN A 183 13.79 16.72 -20.57
C GLN A 183 13.10 17.88 -21.30
N GLU A 184 13.40 18.09 -22.59
CA GLU A 184 12.73 19.08 -23.43
C GLU A 184 11.25 18.71 -23.65
N GLU A 185 10.96 17.46 -23.99
CA GLU A 185 9.59 16.94 -24.12
C GLU A 185 8.79 17.07 -22.80
N LEU A 186 9.42 16.83 -21.65
CA LEU A 186 8.84 17.00 -20.32
C LEU A 186 8.59 18.46 -19.93
N ALA A 187 9.32 19.42 -20.50
CA ALA A 187 9.17 20.84 -20.22
C ALA A 187 7.96 21.48 -20.95
N ALA A 188 7.32 20.71 -21.86
CA ALA A 188 6.18 21.17 -22.65
C ALA A 188 5.01 21.70 -21.79
N GLN A 189 4.40 22.77 -22.29
CA GLN A 189 3.16 23.35 -21.78
C GLN A 189 2.10 23.21 -22.86
N ASP A 190 0.88 22.86 -22.47
CA ASP A 190 -0.28 22.85 -23.38
C ASP A 190 -1.53 23.41 -22.70
N SER A 191 -2.53 23.78 -23.50
CA SER A 191 -3.83 24.26 -23.06
C SER A 191 -4.94 23.38 -23.63
N LEU A 192 -5.81 22.86 -22.75
CA LEU A 192 -6.81 21.90 -23.13
C LEU A 192 -8.21 22.22 -22.58
N ASP A 193 -9.22 21.80 -23.34
CA ASP A 193 -10.63 21.94 -23.02
C ASP A 193 -11.19 20.61 -22.48
N VAL A 194 -11.81 20.64 -21.30
CA VAL A 194 -12.53 19.50 -20.70
C VAL A 194 -13.99 19.83 -20.50
N ILE A 195 -14.85 18.93 -20.98
CA ILE A 195 -16.25 18.86 -20.54
C ILE A 195 -16.39 17.69 -19.56
N HIS A 196 -17.01 17.94 -18.42
CA HIS A 196 -17.34 16.92 -17.42
C HIS A 196 -18.73 17.19 -16.81
N THR A 197 -19.46 16.12 -16.53
CA THR A 197 -20.80 16.19 -15.91
C THR A 197 -20.81 15.31 -14.66
N ILE A 198 -21.22 15.89 -13.54
CA ILE A 198 -21.33 15.22 -12.24
C ILE A 198 -22.79 15.12 -11.81
N THR A 199 -23.09 14.22 -10.88
CA THR A 199 -24.44 14.10 -10.28
C THR A 199 -24.40 14.63 -8.85
N CYS A 200 -25.16 15.69 -8.58
CA CYS A 200 -25.30 16.30 -7.27
C CYS A 200 -26.11 15.40 -6.33
N LYS A 201 -25.71 15.28 -5.06
CA LYS A 201 -26.54 14.63 -4.03
C LYS A 201 -27.67 15.59 -3.63
N MET A 202 -28.89 15.10 -3.41
CA MET A 202 -30.01 15.97 -3.02
C MET A 202 -29.80 16.74 -1.69
N SER A 203 -28.82 16.32 -0.87
CA SER A 203 -28.46 16.96 0.40
C SER A 203 -27.38 18.04 0.28
N MET A 204 -26.88 18.38 -0.92
CA MET A 204 -25.85 19.42 -1.12
C MET A 204 -26.45 20.72 -1.68
N THR A 205 -25.82 21.85 -1.39
CA THR A 205 -26.20 23.13 -1.99
C THR A 205 -25.79 23.19 -3.46
N LEU A 206 -26.45 24.05 -4.26
CA LEU A 206 -26.09 24.26 -5.67
C LEU A 206 -24.64 24.74 -5.82
N GLU A 207 -24.19 25.63 -4.93
CA GLU A 207 -22.80 26.12 -4.87
C GLU A 207 -21.81 25.01 -4.53
N ALA A 208 -22.14 24.12 -3.58
CA ALA A 208 -21.30 22.97 -3.26
C ALA A 208 -21.17 22.02 -4.47
N CYS A 209 -22.26 21.79 -5.22
CA CYS A 209 -22.19 20.99 -6.44
C CYS A 209 -21.36 21.69 -7.53
N ALA A 210 -21.53 23.00 -7.74
CA ALA A 210 -20.75 23.76 -8.72
C ALA A 210 -19.24 23.74 -8.40
N SER A 211 -18.89 23.89 -7.13
CA SER A 211 -17.52 23.77 -6.62
C SER A 211 -16.94 22.37 -6.84
N GLN A 212 -17.72 21.31 -6.57
CA GLN A 212 -17.33 19.93 -6.86
C GLN A 212 -17.14 19.70 -8.37
N GLY A 213 -18.03 20.24 -9.21
CA GLY A 213 -17.95 20.15 -10.67
C GLY A 213 -16.68 20.80 -11.22
N LYS A 214 -16.33 21.99 -10.72
CA LYS A 214 -15.06 22.67 -11.02
C LYS A 214 -13.85 21.83 -10.64
N THR A 215 -13.82 21.30 -9.41
CA THR A 215 -12.69 20.49 -8.91
C THR A 215 -12.50 19.21 -9.73
N LEU A 216 -13.57 18.47 -10.00
CA LEU A 216 -13.49 17.22 -10.77
C LEU A 216 -13.18 17.47 -12.26
N SER A 217 -13.63 18.60 -12.82
CA SER A 217 -13.24 19.01 -14.18
C SER A 217 -11.75 19.36 -14.27
N MET A 218 -11.19 20.02 -13.24
CA MET A 218 -9.76 20.28 -13.15
C MET A 218 -8.96 18.99 -13.02
N GLN A 219 -9.41 18.04 -12.21
CA GLN A 219 -8.77 16.73 -12.09
C GLN A 219 -8.79 15.98 -13.44
N LYS A 220 -9.92 15.99 -14.16
CA LYS A 220 -10.00 15.42 -15.51
C LYS A 220 -9.08 16.16 -16.50
N ALA A 221 -8.90 17.47 -16.37
CA ALA A 221 -7.96 18.24 -17.19
C ALA A 221 -6.50 17.84 -16.94
N VAL A 222 -6.08 17.74 -15.68
CA VAL A 222 -4.74 17.28 -15.29
C VAL A 222 -4.50 15.84 -15.77
N ASN A 223 -5.45 14.94 -15.59
CA ASN A 223 -5.35 13.54 -16.05
C ASN A 223 -5.26 13.45 -17.58
N ASN A 224 -6.05 14.25 -18.32
CA ASN A 224 -5.98 14.31 -19.78
C ASN A 224 -4.61 14.81 -20.26
N PHE A 225 -4.09 15.89 -19.66
CA PHE A 225 -2.73 16.39 -19.96
C PHE A 225 -1.66 15.35 -19.69
N GLN A 226 -1.74 14.65 -18.54
CA GLN A 226 -0.82 13.58 -18.21
C GLN A 226 -0.81 12.49 -19.28
N GLN A 227 -1.99 12.03 -19.72
CA GLN A 227 -2.08 11.02 -20.77
C GLN A 227 -1.61 11.54 -22.13
N GLN A 228 -1.88 12.80 -22.47
CA GLN A 228 -1.40 13.42 -23.71
C GLN A 228 0.13 13.51 -23.72
N LEU A 229 0.75 13.92 -22.61
CA LEU A 229 2.19 14.00 -22.44
C LEU A 229 2.84 12.61 -22.56
N ILE A 230 2.31 11.61 -21.84
CA ILE A 230 2.82 10.22 -21.85
C ILE A 230 2.75 9.58 -23.24
N ASN A 231 1.68 9.85 -24.01
CA ASN A 231 1.52 9.32 -25.37
C ASN A 231 2.21 10.20 -26.44
N GLY A 232 2.73 11.37 -26.07
CA GLY A 232 3.44 12.29 -26.97
C GLY A 232 4.96 12.11 -26.98
N PHE A 233 5.53 11.37 -26.01
CA PHE A 233 6.99 11.19 -25.92
C PHE A 233 7.55 10.37 -27.07
N THR A 234 8.75 10.72 -27.55
CA THR A 234 9.42 9.99 -28.65
C THR A 234 9.80 8.55 -28.29
N GLU A 235 9.92 8.23 -26.99
CA GLU A 235 10.19 6.88 -26.47
C GLU A 235 9.03 6.35 -25.61
N THR A 236 7.79 6.64 -26.02
CA THR A 236 6.53 6.30 -25.31
C THR A 236 6.49 4.90 -24.67
N ASP A 237 6.96 3.86 -25.36
CA ASP A 237 6.88 2.47 -24.84
C ASP A 237 7.79 2.22 -23.63
N ILE A 238 8.97 2.86 -23.59
CA ILE A 238 9.89 2.78 -22.46
C ILE A 238 9.36 3.64 -21.30
N VAL A 239 8.86 4.84 -21.62
CA VAL A 239 8.24 5.74 -20.63
C VAL A 239 7.06 5.05 -19.94
N LYS A 240 6.17 4.38 -20.68
CA LYS A 240 5.02 3.64 -20.12
C LYS A 240 5.39 2.52 -19.16
N GLN A 241 6.58 1.93 -19.28
CA GLN A 241 7.06 0.90 -18.34
C GLN A 241 7.49 1.49 -16.98
N HIS A 242 7.86 2.77 -16.94
CA HIS A 242 8.47 3.40 -15.77
C HIS A 242 7.64 4.54 -15.17
N VAL A 243 6.64 5.08 -15.89
CA VAL A 243 5.91 6.29 -15.50
C VAL A 243 5.19 6.18 -14.15
N ASP A 244 4.70 5.00 -13.78
CA ASP A 244 4.06 4.77 -12.46
C ASP A 244 5.01 5.00 -11.27
N SER A 245 6.33 5.01 -11.52
CA SER A 245 7.35 5.28 -10.50
C SER A 245 7.83 6.74 -10.48
N VAL A 246 7.37 7.60 -11.40
CA VAL A 246 7.90 8.96 -11.61
C VAL A 246 6.81 10.03 -11.51
N SER A 247 7.00 10.95 -10.57
CA SER A 247 6.13 12.12 -10.43
C SER A 247 6.44 13.21 -11.47
N LEU A 248 5.50 13.44 -12.37
CA LEU A 248 5.57 14.50 -13.39
C LEU A 248 5.31 15.91 -12.83
N ASN A 249 4.80 16.02 -11.59
CA ASN A 249 4.41 17.28 -10.92
C ASN A 249 3.71 18.27 -11.88
N ILE A 250 2.45 18.00 -12.25
CA ILE A 250 1.72 18.87 -13.19
C ILE A 250 1.25 20.13 -12.45
N HIS A 251 1.62 21.31 -12.98
CA HIS A 251 1.17 22.61 -12.50
C HIS A 251 0.03 23.14 -13.38
N VAL A 252 -1.01 23.67 -12.75
CA VAL A 252 -2.02 24.51 -13.41
C VAL A 252 -1.50 25.94 -13.40
N LEU A 253 -1.24 26.47 -14.59
CA LEU A 253 -0.77 27.85 -14.80
C LEU A 253 -1.95 28.83 -14.82
N ASP A 254 -2.99 28.48 -15.57
CA ASP A 254 -4.25 29.21 -15.63
C ASP A 254 -5.44 28.26 -15.88
N SER A 255 -6.64 28.69 -15.52
CA SER A 255 -7.87 27.94 -15.82
C SER A 255 -9.13 28.81 -15.79
N ALA A 256 -9.96 28.69 -16.81
CA ALA A 256 -11.23 29.39 -16.94
C ALA A 256 -12.39 28.40 -17.14
N ILE A 257 -13.50 28.62 -16.42
CA ILE A 257 -14.77 27.97 -16.78
C ILE A 257 -15.34 28.74 -17.97
N ILE A 258 -15.46 28.04 -19.10
CA ILE A 258 -15.99 28.59 -20.35
C ILE A 258 -17.52 28.55 -20.34
N ASP A 259 -18.08 27.48 -19.80
CA ASP A 259 -19.53 27.27 -19.63
C ASP A 259 -19.78 26.33 -18.45
N SER A 260 -20.91 26.50 -17.75
CA SER A 260 -21.32 25.60 -16.67
C SER A 260 -22.79 25.77 -16.32
N GLY A 261 -23.49 24.66 -16.05
CA GLY A 261 -24.91 24.71 -15.72
C GLY A 261 -25.51 23.37 -15.34
N PHE A 262 -26.74 23.41 -14.82
CA PHE A 262 -27.54 22.22 -14.57
C PHE A 262 -28.19 21.73 -15.86
N ASN A 263 -28.16 20.41 -16.07
CA ASN A 263 -28.91 19.74 -17.14
C ASN A 263 -29.85 18.72 -16.49
N GLY A 264 -31.15 19.01 -16.50
CA GLY A 264 -32.15 18.26 -15.74
C GLY A 264 -32.10 18.56 -14.23
N SER A 265 -32.57 17.61 -13.42
CA SER A 265 -32.87 17.84 -12.00
C SER A 265 -31.68 17.77 -11.04
N ASN A 266 -30.61 17.06 -11.37
CA ASN A 266 -29.47 16.86 -10.45
C ASN A 266 -28.10 16.70 -11.14
N ARG A 267 -27.98 16.91 -12.46
CA ARG A 267 -26.69 16.80 -13.16
C ARG A 267 -26.12 18.19 -13.41
N TYR A 268 -24.87 18.41 -13.02
CA TYR A 268 -24.16 19.66 -13.24
C TYR A 268 -23.00 19.43 -14.22
N THR A 269 -22.97 20.20 -15.30
CA THR A 269 -21.93 20.14 -16.34
C THR A 269 -21.02 21.35 -16.23
N THR A 270 -19.74 21.13 -16.48
CA THR A 270 -18.70 22.18 -16.51
C THR A 270 -17.83 21.97 -17.74
N LYS A 271 -17.67 23.03 -18.54
CA LYS A 271 -16.66 23.17 -19.58
C LYS A 271 -15.54 24.04 -19.04
N LEU A 272 -14.37 23.45 -18.84
CA LEU A 272 -13.18 24.06 -18.28
C LEU A 272 -12.08 24.10 -19.33
N GLN A 273 -11.48 25.26 -19.56
CA GLN A 273 -10.19 25.38 -20.23
C GLN A 273 -9.09 25.50 -19.18
N ALA A 274 -7.99 24.75 -19.34
CA ALA A 274 -6.87 24.77 -18.41
C ALA A 274 -5.52 24.77 -19.15
N SER A 275 -4.61 25.64 -18.73
CA SER A 275 -3.23 25.73 -19.19
C SER A 275 -2.31 25.03 -18.18
N LEU A 276 -1.58 24.02 -18.65
CA LEU A 276 -0.93 23.00 -17.83
C LEU A 276 0.54 22.83 -18.26
N ARG A 277 1.44 22.62 -17.29
CA ARG A 277 2.86 22.34 -17.55
C ARG A 277 3.39 21.32 -16.53
N ALA A 278 4.16 20.34 -16.97
CA ALA A 278 4.87 19.44 -16.05
C ALA A 278 6.14 20.14 -15.49
N ARG A 279 6.47 19.85 -14.23
CA ARG A 279 7.73 20.29 -13.59
C ARG A 279 8.35 19.15 -12.77
N PRO A 280 8.77 18.06 -13.44
CA PRO A 280 9.29 16.87 -12.78
C PRO A 280 10.58 17.16 -12.00
N ASN A 281 11.05 16.17 -11.22
CA ASN A 281 12.37 16.25 -10.59
C ASN A 281 13.50 16.14 -11.64
N SER A 282 14.72 16.60 -11.32
CA SER A 282 15.86 16.59 -12.26
C SER A 282 16.24 15.18 -12.75
N THR A 283 16.02 14.15 -11.94
CA THR A 283 16.28 12.74 -12.29
C THR A 283 15.20 12.07 -13.14
N ALA A 284 14.06 12.72 -13.38
CA ALA A 284 12.87 12.06 -13.90
C ALA A 284 13.06 11.49 -15.31
N ALA A 285 13.78 12.19 -16.19
CA ALA A 285 14.07 11.70 -17.53
C ALA A 285 14.86 10.36 -17.50
N CYS A 286 15.84 10.22 -16.61
CA CYS A 286 16.58 8.97 -16.43
C CYS A 286 15.67 7.86 -15.88
N GLN A 287 14.84 8.18 -14.88
CA GLN A 287 13.90 7.24 -14.30
C GLN A 287 12.89 6.72 -15.35
N LEU A 288 12.37 7.61 -16.22
CA LEU A 288 11.45 7.25 -17.31
C LEU A 288 12.12 6.44 -18.43
N LEU A 289 13.42 6.62 -18.66
CA LEU A 289 14.21 5.87 -19.65
C LEU A 289 14.84 4.57 -19.09
N GLY A 290 14.67 4.28 -17.79
CA GLY A 290 15.31 3.14 -17.12
C GLY A 290 16.84 3.27 -16.99
N LEU A 291 17.37 4.50 -16.94
CA LEU A 291 18.80 4.82 -16.93
C LEU A 291 19.32 5.14 -15.52
N GLU A 292 20.62 4.93 -15.31
CA GLU A 292 21.30 5.35 -14.07
C GLU A 292 21.22 6.87 -13.88
N ASN A 293 21.05 7.33 -12.63
CA ASN A 293 20.95 8.76 -12.32
C ASN A 293 22.15 9.60 -12.78
N ARG A 294 23.31 8.99 -13.07
CA ARG A 294 24.51 9.68 -13.57
C ARG A 294 24.26 10.50 -14.84
N TYR A 295 23.34 10.06 -15.70
CA TYR A 295 22.98 10.76 -16.93
C TYR A 295 22.07 11.99 -16.72
N CYS A 296 21.54 12.19 -15.51
CA CYS A 296 20.65 13.31 -15.15
C CYS A 296 21.27 14.29 -14.12
N ILE A 297 22.55 14.10 -13.77
CA ILE A 297 23.28 15.04 -12.92
C ILE A 297 23.83 16.13 -13.83
N GLU A 298 23.15 17.26 -13.92
CA GLU A 298 23.72 18.47 -14.49
C GLU A 298 25.00 18.85 -13.74
N GLN A 299 26.09 19.05 -14.49
CA GLN A 299 27.21 19.83 -13.98
C GLN A 299 26.70 21.26 -13.78
N SER A 300 26.71 21.72 -12.52
CA SER A 300 26.10 22.97 -12.10
C SER A 300 26.60 24.18 -12.89
N ASN A 301 25.77 24.76 -13.77
CA ASN A 301 26.00 26.09 -14.33
C ASN A 301 24.72 26.76 -14.83
N SER A 302 24.32 27.83 -14.13
CA SER A 302 23.29 28.82 -14.54
C SER A 302 21.85 28.30 -14.70
N SER A 303 20.79 29.09 -14.50
CA SER A 303 20.70 30.45 -13.96
C SER A 303 19.32 30.68 -13.34
N SER A 304 19.27 31.31 -12.18
CA SER A 304 18.02 31.78 -11.58
C SER A 304 17.46 32.97 -12.35
N LEU A 305 16.58 32.72 -13.32
CA LEU A 305 15.73 33.76 -13.88
C LEU A 305 14.63 34.12 -12.88
N ASN A 306 14.67 35.36 -12.39
CA ASN A 306 13.59 35.94 -11.60
C ASN A 306 12.34 36.06 -12.47
N ASP A 307 11.21 35.53 -12.01
CA ASP A 307 9.93 35.90 -12.59
C ASP A 307 8.85 36.15 -11.53
N LYS A 308 8.03 37.18 -11.74
CA LYS A 308 7.06 37.70 -10.76
C LYS A 308 5.76 36.91 -10.81
N ILE A 309 5.73 35.78 -10.11
CA ILE A 309 4.58 34.87 -10.14
C ILE A 309 3.43 35.35 -9.23
N LYS A 310 2.27 35.64 -9.84
CA LYS A 310 0.96 35.55 -9.17
C LYS A 310 0.78 34.11 -8.67
N LYS A 311 0.84 33.87 -7.36
CA LYS A 311 0.77 32.55 -6.66
C LYS A 311 0.22 31.39 -7.51
N GLU A 312 1.09 30.77 -8.29
CA GLU A 312 0.85 29.48 -8.94
C GLU A 312 0.56 28.43 -7.86
N LYS A 313 -0.46 27.59 -8.09
CA LYS A 313 -0.71 26.43 -7.23
C LYS A 313 -0.04 25.22 -7.88
N LYS A 314 1.08 24.77 -7.31
CA LYS A 314 1.61 23.42 -7.56
C LYS A 314 0.51 22.41 -7.28
N TRP A 315 0.31 21.40 -8.13
CA TRP A 315 -0.53 20.24 -7.79
C TRP A 315 0.37 19.02 -7.56
N VAL A 316 -0.08 18.14 -6.66
CA VAL A 316 0.63 16.93 -6.27
C VAL A 316 -0.34 15.76 -6.19
N GLY A 317 0.14 14.58 -6.55
CA GLY A 317 -0.61 13.34 -6.50
C GLY A 317 -0.68 12.81 -5.06
N ILE A 318 -1.89 12.47 -4.62
CA ILE A 318 -2.07 11.70 -3.38
C ILE A 318 -2.78 10.39 -3.67
N THR A 319 -2.13 9.30 -3.28
CA THR A 319 -2.67 7.94 -3.31
C THR A 319 -3.17 7.61 -1.91
N ILE A 320 -4.47 7.42 -1.75
CA ILE A 320 -5.10 7.05 -0.47
C ILE A 320 -5.44 5.57 -0.50
N ARG A 321 -4.84 4.81 0.41
CA ARG A 321 -5.05 3.37 0.59
C ARG A 321 -5.50 3.07 2.01
N SER A 322 -6.21 1.97 2.19
CA SER A 322 -6.81 1.57 3.47
C SER A 322 -6.52 0.11 3.75
N ASN A 323 -6.53 -0.27 5.02
CA ASN A 323 -6.51 -1.66 5.47
C ASN A 323 -7.86 -2.38 5.29
N ARG A 324 -8.91 -1.68 4.83
CA ARG A 324 -10.25 -2.23 4.53
C ARG A 324 -10.73 -1.77 3.15
N HIS A 325 -11.59 -2.58 2.53
CA HIS A 325 -12.28 -2.25 1.27
C HIS A 325 -13.70 -1.76 1.53
N GLU A 326 -14.37 -1.20 0.53
CA GLU A 326 -15.71 -0.57 0.64
C GLU A 326 -15.77 0.47 1.79
N ASP A 327 -14.78 1.36 1.79
CA ASP A 327 -14.77 2.54 2.65
C ASP A 327 -15.18 3.79 1.84
N ASN A 328 -15.14 4.95 2.49
CA ASN A 328 -15.53 6.21 1.89
C ASN A 328 -14.45 7.26 2.17
N VAL A 329 -13.70 7.59 1.12
CA VAL A 329 -12.64 8.61 1.12
C VAL A 329 -13.25 9.97 0.84
N THR A 330 -12.91 10.93 1.70
CA THR A 330 -13.16 12.34 1.47
C THR A 330 -11.88 13.16 1.68
N VAL A 331 -11.68 14.20 0.87
CA VAL A 331 -10.62 15.19 1.08
C VAL A 331 -11.23 16.58 1.06
N ASN A 332 -11.00 17.35 2.13
CA ASN A 332 -11.66 18.64 2.39
C ASN A 332 -13.20 18.57 2.27
N GLY A 333 -13.79 17.42 2.62
CA GLY A 333 -15.24 17.17 2.51
C GLY A 333 -15.73 16.75 1.12
N VAL A 334 -14.90 16.84 0.07
CA VAL A 334 -15.23 16.31 -1.27
C VAL A 334 -15.08 14.80 -1.25
N ASN A 335 -16.06 14.07 -1.78
CA ASN A 335 -16.12 12.61 -1.78
C ASN A 335 -15.51 12.03 -3.08
N TYR A 336 -14.63 11.04 -2.92
CA TYR A 336 -13.87 10.42 -4.01
C TYR A 336 -14.08 8.89 -4.13
N GLY A 337 -15.05 8.31 -3.42
CA GLY A 337 -15.36 6.87 -3.47
C GLY A 337 -14.59 6.02 -2.43
N SER A 338 -14.43 4.73 -2.72
CA SER A 338 -13.70 3.76 -1.87
C SER A 338 -12.25 3.66 -2.28
N THR A 339 -11.36 3.39 -1.32
CA THR A 339 -9.95 3.09 -1.60
C THR A 339 -9.76 1.86 -2.49
N PRO A 340 -8.67 1.80 -3.30
CA PRO A 340 -7.64 2.84 -3.49
C PRO A 340 -8.16 4.05 -4.27
N VAL A 341 -7.77 5.25 -3.86
CA VAL A 341 -8.15 6.53 -4.49
C VAL A 341 -6.90 7.32 -4.84
N ASP A 342 -6.72 7.61 -6.13
CA ASP A 342 -5.65 8.47 -6.64
C ASP A 342 -6.23 9.82 -7.09
N VAL A 343 -5.85 10.90 -6.40
CA VAL A 343 -6.37 12.25 -6.66
C VAL A 343 -5.25 13.28 -6.72
N MET A 344 -5.36 14.22 -7.66
CA MET A 344 -4.49 15.38 -7.74
C MET A 344 -5.07 16.51 -6.90
N LEU A 345 -4.25 17.11 -6.02
CA LEU A 345 -4.65 18.21 -5.14
C LEU A 345 -3.63 19.36 -5.18
N PRO A 346 -4.05 20.62 -4.98
CA PRO A 346 -3.11 21.72 -4.89
C PRO A 346 -2.22 21.57 -3.64
N ALA A 347 -1.00 22.10 -3.71
CA ALA A 347 -0.09 22.15 -2.58
C ALA A 347 -0.65 23.11 -1.51
N GLY A 348 -0.70 22.65 -0.27
CA GLY A 348 -1.39 23.34 0.82
C GLY A 348 -1.87 22.39 1.91
N GLN A 349 -2.69 22.90 2.84
CA GLN A 349 -3.27 22.08 3.91
C GLN A 349 -4.52 21.36 3.43
N HIS A 350 -4.55 20.05 3.59
CA HIS A 350 -5.69 19.20 3.27
C HIS A 350 -6.07 18.32 4.46
N GLN A 351 -7.37 18.17 4.71
CA GLN A 351 -7.91 17.17 5.63
C GLN A 351 -8.37 15.96 4.83
N ILE A 352 -7.71 14.83 5.04
CA ILE A 352 -8.11 13.53 4.50
C ILE A 352 -8.94 12.84 5.58
N THR A 353 -10.05 12.25 5.18
CA THR A 353 -10.97 11.53 6.06
C THR A 353 -11.44 10.27 5.35
N VAL A 354 -11.05 9.10 5.88
CA VAL A 354 -11.46 7.77 5.37
C VAL A 354 -12.36 7.14 6.42
N GLU A 355 -13.59 6.79 6.03
CA GLU A 355 -14.62 6.33 6.96
C GLU A 355 -15.24 5.01 6.47
N LYS A 356 -15.46 4.06 7.38
CA LYS A 356 -16.21 2.82 7.11
C LYS A 356 -17.13 2.52 8.29
N SER A 357 -18.32 2.00 8.02
CA SER A 357 -19.27 1.60 9.06
C SER A 357 -18.66 0.51 9.96
N GLY A 358 -18.67 0.72 11.27
CA GLY A 358 -18.05 -0.18 12.27
C GLY A 358 -16.58 0.14 12.61
N PHE A 359 -16.00 1.20 12.05
CA PHE A 359 -14.59 1.59 12.24
C PHE A 359 -14.46 3.01 12.80
N GLU A 360 -13.35 3.30 13.47
CA GLU A 360 -13.00 4.68 13.80
C GLU A 360 -12.60 5.43 12.52
N PRO A 361 -13.16 6.61 12.25
CA PRO A 361 -12.84 7.35 11.03
C PRO A 361 -11.38 7.82 11.07
N TYR A 362 -10.57 7.37 10.13
CA TYR A 362 -9.20 7.86 9.99
C TYR A 362 -9.26 9.31 9.50
N ARG A 363 -8.83 10.25 10.34
CA ARG A 363 -8.78 11.69 10.03
C ARG A 363 -7.36 12.19 10.19
N ARG A 364 -6.81 12.77 9.11
CA ARG A 364 -5.48 13.35 9.10
C ARG A 364 -5.48 14.68 8.37
N GLN A 365 -5.06 15.73 9.05
CA GLN A 365 -4.75 17.01 8.44
C GLN A 365 -3.25 17.05 8.11
N MET A 366 -2.90 17.45 6.89
CA MET A 366 -1.51 17.45 6.44
C MET A 366 -1.25 18.47 5.33
N SER A 367 -0.01 18.96 5.29
CA SER A 367 0.48 19.81 4.20
C SER A 367 0.96 18.95 3.05
N LEU A 368 0.37 19.13 1.88
CA LEU A 368 0.79 18.53 0.62
C LEU A 368 1.80 19.47 -0.07
N THR A 369 3.02 18.98 -0.30
CA THR A 369 4.12 19.75 -0.96
C THR A 369 4.83 18.96 -2.07
N LYS A 370 4.66 17.64 -2.05
CA LYS A 370 5.12 16.65 -3.02
C LYS A 370 4.14 15.47 -2.99
N ASP A 371 4.25 14.60 -3.98
CA ASP A 371 3.41 13.40 -4.07
C ASP A 371 3.63 12.48 -2.86
N ILE A 372 2.54 11.82 -2.42
CA ILE A 372 2.55 11.00 -1.20
C ILE A 372 1.48 9.91 -1.23
N THR A 373 1.81 8.73 -0.71
CA THR A 373 0.82 7.70 -0.36
C THR A 373 0.42 7.86 1.11
N VAL A 374 -0.88 7.93 1.37
CA VAL A 374 -1.46 7.91 2.72
C VAL A 374 -2.12 6.57 2.95
N TRP A 375 -1.63 5.83 3.94
CA TRP A 375 -2.24 4.61 4.44
C TRP A 375 -3.13 4.93 5.64
N ALA A 376 -4.42 4.67 5.49
CA ALA A 376 -5.42 4.72 6.54
C ALA A 376 -5.52 3.34 7.21
N ASP A 377 -5.04 3.22 8.44
CA ASP A 377 -5.28 2.05 9.29
C ASP A 377 -6.60 2.26 10.03
N LEU A 378 -7.70 1.79 9.43
CA LEU A 378 -9.02 1.80 10.06
C LEU A 378 -9.07 0.72 11.14
N LYS A 379 -9.09 1.18 12.40
CA LYS A 379 -9.30 0.31 13.55
C LYS A 379 -10.80 0.06 13.70
N GLU A 380 -11.17 -1.20 13.93
CA GLU A 380 -12.54 -1.53 14.31
C GLU A 380 -12.89 -0.70 15.54
N GLN A 381 -14.07 -0.06 15.54
CA GLN A 381 -14.59 0.53 16.76
C GLN A 381 -14.79 -0.62 17.74
N GLU A 382 -13.91 -0.71 18.75
CA GLU A 382 -14.20 -1.50 19.94
C GLU A 382 -15.59 -1.04 20.39
N ASN A 383 -16.56 -1.94 20.27
CA ASN A 383 -17.95 -1.71 20.68
C ASN A 383 -18.01 -1.75 22.22
N ARG A 384 -17.19 -0.92 22.88
CA ARG A 384 -17.00 -0.90 24.33
C ARG A 384 -18.37 -0.84 24.97
N PRO A 385 -18.75 -1.87 25.76
CA PRO A 385 -20.09 -1.98 26.27
C PRO A 385 -20.34 -0.89 27.31
N LYS A 386 -20.92 0.23 26.85
CA LYS A 386 -21.34 1.35 27.69
C LYS A 386 -22.58 0.95 28.49
N PRO A 387 -22.58 1.07 29.83
CA PRO A 387 -23.77 0.84 30.64
C PRO A 387 -25.00 1.58 30.09
N GLY A 388 -26.15 0.92 30.06
CA GLY A 388 -27.40 1.47 29.51
C GLY A 388 -27.53 1.43 27.98
N LYS A 389 -26.52 1.02 27.22
CA LYS A 389 -26.66 0.79 25.76
C LYS A 389 -27.70 -0.31 25.52
N LYS A 390 -28.74 0.00 24.73
CA LYS A 390 -29.82 -0.93 24.36
C LYS A 390 -29.58 -1.55 22.98
N PHE A 391 -29.89 -2.83 22.82
CA PHE A 391 -29.85 -3.54 21.52
C PHE A 391 -30.78 -4.75 21.51
N SER A 392 -31.06 -5.31 20.34
CA SER A 392 -31.74 -6.60 20.17
C SER A 392 -30.99 -7.41 19.12
N ASP A 393 -30.67 -8.67 19.42
CA ASP A 393 -30.16 -9.61 18.42
C ASP A 393 -31.28 -10.01 17.44
N ARG A 394 -30.92 -10.43 16.23
CA ARG A 394 -31.86 -10.95 15.24
C ARG A 394 -32.06 -12.45 15.43
N LEU A 395 -33.29 -12.91 15.28
CA LEU A 395 -33.67 -14.32 15.20
C LEU A 395 -33.71 -14.76 13.73
N GLY A 396 -33.58 -16.07 13.45
CA GLY A 396 -33.49 -16.61 12.09
C GLY A 396 -34.68 -16.33 11.17
N ASN A 397 -35.84 -15.94 11.73
CA ASN A 397 -37.05 -15.54 11.02
C ASN A 397 -37.20 -14.01 10.86
N ASN A 398 -36.11 -13.25 11.02
CA ASN A 398 -36.06 -11.78 10.99
C ASN A 398 -36.89 -11.08 12.09
N GLN A 399 -37.37 -11.80 13.10
CA GLN A 399 -37.87 -11.22 14.35
C GLN A 399 -36.70 -10.78 15.25
N LEU A 400 -37.00 -9.97 16.26
CA LEU A 400 -36.02 -9.52 17.24
C LEU A 400 -36.09 -10.36 18.52
N ALA A 401 -34.93 -10.72 19.04
CA ALA A 401 -34.77 -11.24 20.41
C ALA A 401 -35.19 -10.16 21.43
N PRO A 402 -35.42 -10.53 22.72
CA PRO A 402 -35.69 -9.57 23.78
C PRO A 402 -34.67 -8.43 23.78
N GLN A 403 -35.14 -7.19 23.99
CA GLN A 403 -34.25 -6.03 24.06
C GLN A 403 -33.33 -6.18 25.27
N MET A 404 -32.03 -6.10 25.02
CA MET A 404 -30.97 -6.24 26.00
C MET A 404 -30.40 -4.87 26.37
N VAL A 405 -30.11 -4.69 27.66
CA VAL A 405 -29.44 -3.53 28.26
C VAL A 405 -28.05 -3.94 28.72
N VAL A 406 -27.03 -3.22 28.29
CA VAL A 406 -25.65 -3.42 28.76
C VAL A 406 -25.50 -3.02 30.23
N ILE A 407 -24.90 -3.91 31.03
CA ILE A 407 -24.38 -3.69 32.37
C ILE A 407 -22.84 -3.74 32.29
N GLY A 408 -22.17 -2.69 32.79
CA GLY A 408 -20.72 -2.61 32.74
C GLY A 408 -20.01 -3.58 33.68
N SER A 409 -18.74 -3.86 33.41
CA SER A 409 -17.81 -4.44 34.39
C SER A 409 -17.47 -3.42 35.47
N GLY A 410 -17.28 -3.88 36.71
CA GLY A 410 -16.96 -3.01 37.85
C GLY A 410 -17.28 -3.65 39.20
N ASN A 411 -17.17 -2.86 40.27
CA ASN A 411 -17.55 -3.24 41.63
C ASN A 411 -18.94 -2.67 41.96
N PHE A 412 -19.83 -3.53 42.45
CA PHE A 412 -21.22 -3.19 42.73
C PHE A 412 -21.61 -3.56 44.16
N HIS A 413 -22.44 -2.72 44.76
CA HIS A 413 -22.95 -2.90 46.11
C HIS A 413 -24.36 -3.49 46.04
N ILE A 414 -24.56 -4.67 46.66
CA ILE A 414 -25.79 -5.46 46.66
C ILE A 414 -26.12 -5.99 48.07
N GLY A 415 -27.20 -6.76 48.20
CA GLY A 415 -27.73 -7.22 49.46
C GLY A 415 -28.54 -6.15 50.17
N LYS A 416 -29.07 -6.50 51.35
CA LYS A 416 -29.74 -5.55 52.22
C LYS A 416 -28.78 -4.39 52.57
N ASP A 417 -29.31 -3.17 52.51
CA ASP A 417 -28.58 -1.91 52.80
C ASP A 417 -27.29 -1.74 51.96
N ALA A 418 -27.23 -2.41 50.80
CA ALA A 418 -26.08 -2.48 49.88
C ALA A 418 -24.76 -2.95 50.53
N ALA A 419 -24.84 -3.74 51.61
CA ALA A 419 -23.69 -4.11 52.45
C ALA A 419 -22.68 -5.09 51.81
N LYS A 420 -23.03 -5.77 50.71
CA LYS A 420 -22.18 -6.77 50.04
C LYS A 420 -21.58 -6.23 48.75
N ASN A 421 -20.25 -6.20 48.65
CA ASN A 421 -19.56 -5.88 47.40
C ASN A 421 -19.44 -7.11 46.48
N VAL A 422 -19.66 -6.93 45.18
CA VAL A 422 -19.48 -7.95 44.14
C VAL A 422 -18.79 -7.33 42.93
N THR A 423 -17.74 -8.00 42.44
CA THR A 423 -17.02 -7.61 41.22
C THR A 423 -17.55 -8.36 40.01
N ILE A 424 -17.93 -7.62 38.97
CA ILE A 424 -18.25 -8.15 37.64
C ILE A 424 -17.05 -7.89 36.73
N SER A 425 -16.30 -8.95 36.40
CA SER A 425 -15.04 -8.86 35.64
C SER A 425 -15.24 -8.63 34.13
N LYS A 426 -16.39 -9.01 33.58
CA LYS A 426 -16.77 -8.78 32.19
C LYS A 426 -18.17 -8.18 32.14
N ALA A 427 -18.34 -7.14 31.33
CA ALA A 427 -19.67 -6.59 31.05
C ALA A 427 -20.58 -7.69 30.46
N TYR A 428 -21.86 -7.62 30.78
CA TYR A 428 -22.90 -8.51 30.26
C TYR A 428 -24.11 -7.67 29.87
N SER A 429 -25.09 -8.24 29.16
CA SER A 429 -26.38 -7.58 29.00
C SER A 429 -27.51 -8.40 29.62
N ILE A 430 -28.59 -7.70 30.01
CA ILE A 430 -29.77 -8.28 30.64
C ILE A 430 -31.04 -7.77 29.93
N GLY A 431 -32.10 -8.56 29.91
CA GLY A 431 -33.38 -8.17 29.33
C GLY A 431 -33.90 -6.88 29.95
N ALA A 432 -34.20 -5.90 29.11
CA ALA A 432 -34.79 -4.62 29.51
C ALA A 432 -36.12 -4.84 30.26
N THR A 433 -36.86 -5.87 29.88
CA THR A 433 -38.12 -6.32 30.49
C THR A 433 -38.04 -7.80 30.84
N PRO A 434 -38.97 -8.33 31.64
CA PRO A 434 -39.30 -9.76 31.62
C PRO A 434 -39.63 -10.24 30.20
N VAL A 435 -39.47 -11.55 29.95
CA VAL A 435 -39.88 -12.18 28.69
C VAL A 435 -41.40 -12.11 28.55
N THR A 436 -41.89 -11.55 27.45
CA THR A 436 -43.33 -11.34 27.23
C THR A 436 -44.03 -12.59 26.71
N VAL A 437 -45.36 -12.64 26.85
CA VAL A 437 -46.21 -13.68 26.23
C VAL A 437 -45.95 -13.81 24.73
N ASN A 438 -45.76 -12.69 24.00
CA ASN A 438 -45.43 -12.72 22.57
C ASN A 438 -44.06 -13.37 22.29
N GLN A 439 -43.05 -13.02 23.08
CA GLN A 439 -41.69 -13.57 22.94
C GLN A 439 -41.65 -15.06 23.29
N PHE A 440 -42.36 -15.49 24.34
CA PHE A 440 -42.47 -16.90 24.70
C PHE A 440 -43.31 -17.70 23.68
N ASN A 441 -44.37 -17.11 23.13
CA ASN A 441 -45.15 -17.73 22.06
C ASN A 441 -44.33 -17.93 20.77
N ALA A 442 -43.38 -17.04 20.45
CA ALA A 442 -42.46 -17.24 19.31
C ALA A 442 -41.52 -18.45 19.53
N PHE A 443 -41.04 -18.64 20.75
CA PHE A 443 -40.30 -19.85 21.14
C PHE A 443 -41.17 -21.11 20.97
N VAL A 444 -42.36 -21.15 21.57
CA VAL A 444 -43.25 -22.32 21.48
C VAL A 444 -43.68 -22.60 20.03
N ALA A 445 -44.01 -21.57 19.25
CA ALA A 445 -44.38 -21.74 17.84
C ALA A 445 -43.24 -22.25 16.95
N SER A 446 -41.97 -21.91 17.27
CA SER A 446 -40.80 -22.38 16.50
C SER A 446 -40.26 -23.74 16.93
N THR A 447 -40.68 -24.27 18.07
CA THR A 447 -40.12 -25.50 18.67
C THR A 447 -41.16 -26.59 18.98
N GLY A 448 -42.45 -26.26 19.02
CA GLY A 448 -43.49 -27.14 19.54
C GLY A 448 -43.39 -27.40 21.04
N TYR A 449 -42.67 -26.55 21.79
CA TYR A 449 -42.38 -26.79 23.20
C TYR A 449 -43.64 -26.82 24.09
N ILE A 450 -43.71 -27.81 24.98
CA ILE A 450 -44.77 -28.00 25.97
C ILE A 450 -44.18 -27.75 27.35
N THR A 451 -44.73 -26.77 28.09
CA THR A 451 -44.24 -26.39 29.42
C THR A 451 -44.47 -27.45 30.49
N GLU A 452 -43.77 -27.37 31.62
CA GLU A 452 -44.04 -28.27 32.77
C GLU A 452 -45.49 -28.15 33.27
N ALA A 453 -46.05 -26.94 33.29
CA ALA A 453 -47.46 -26.70 33.58
C ALA A 453 -48.39 -27.48 32.64
N GLU A 454 -48.14 -27.42 31.32
CA GLU A 454 -48.88 -28.15 30.29
C GLU A 454 -48.67 -29.67 30.34
N LYS A 455 -47.57 -30.16 30.92
CA LYS A 455 -47.30 -31.59 31.18
C LYS A 455 -48.01 -32.16 32.43
N GLY A 456 -48.83 -31.36 33.11
CA GLY A 456 -49.59 -31.79 34.29
C GLY A 456 -48.94 -31.45 35.64
N ALA A 457 -47.89 -30.61 35.66
CA ALA A 457 -47.49 -29.93 36.90
C ALA A 457 -48.51 -28.83 37.30
N GLY A 458 -49.30 -28.34 36.35
CA GLY A 458 -50.27 -27.25 36.54
C GLY A 458 -49.60 -25.90 36.82
N CYS A 459 -50.41 -24.94 37.25
CA CYS A 459 -49.92 -23.62 37.67
C CYS A 459 -50.43 -23.25 39.06
N ASN A 460 -49.53 -22.79 39.93
CA ASN A 460 -49.85 -22.30 41.26
C ASN A 460 -50.37 -20.86 41.22
N ALA A 461 -51.39 -20.57 42.02
CA ALA A 461 -51.95 -19.23 42.23
C ALA A 461 -52.16 -18.98 43.73
N ILE A 462 -52.15 -17.71 44.16
CA ILE A 462 -52.48 -17.33 45.54
C ILE A 462 -53.98 -17.05 45.62
N ASN A 463 -54.70 -17.86 46.39
CA ASN A 463 -56.14 -17.74 46.62
C ASN A 463 -56.41 -17.60 48.11
N GLY A 464 -56.83 -16.42 48.57
CA GLY A 464 -57.13 -16.17 49.99
C GLY A 464 -55.89 -16.22 50.91
N GLY A 465 -54.70 -15.96 50.37
CA GLY A 465 -53.42 -16.05 51.10
C GLY A 465 -52.73 -17.42 51.02
N GLU A 466 -53.41 -18.45 50.50
CA GLU A 466 -52.85 -19.79 50.32
C GLU A 466 -52.42 -20.04 48.87
N THR A 467 -51.28 -20.69 48.67
CA THR A 467 -50.85 -21.19 47.35
C THR A 467 -51.65 -22.43 46.98
N LYS A 468 -52.45 -22.36 45.90
CA LYS A 468 -53.25 -23.48 45.38
C LYS A 468 -52.81 -23.84 43.96
N ARG A 469 -52.69 -25.13 43.69
CA ARG A 469 -52.26 -25.67 42.39
C ARG A 469 -53.47 -25.90 41.47
N HIS A 470 -53.48 -25.27 40.31
CA HIS A 470 -54.52 -25.40 39.30
C HIS A 470 -54.00 -26.19 38.10
N GLN A 471 -54.46 -27.45 37.96
CA GLN A 471 -54.00 -28.35 36.89
C GLN A 471 -54.36 -27.87 35.48
N ASN A 472 -55.44 -27.09 35.34
CA ASN A 472 -55.94 -26.59 34.06
C ASN A 472 -55.44 -25.17 33.72
N GLN A 473 -54.43 -24.66 34.43
CA GLN A 473 -53.82 -23.35 34.20
C GLN A 473 -52.37 -23.49 33.73
N ASN A 474 -51.97 -22.63 32.80
CA ASN A 474 -50.64 -22.59 32.20
C ASN A 474 -50.36 -21.18 31.63
N TRP A 475 -49.24 -20.99 30.95
CA TRP A 475 -48.83 -19.67 30.42
C TRP A 475 -49.80 -19.06 29.39
N ARG A 476 -50.64 -19.87 28.74
CA ARG A 476 -51.70 -19.40 27.81
C ARG A 476 -52.99 -19.03 28.54
N LYS A 477 -53.21 -19.58 29.74
CA LYS A 477 -54.39 -19.38 30.58
C LYS A 477 -54.01 -19.35 32.07
N PRO A 478 -53.40 -18.25 32.57
CA PRO A 478 -52.81 -18.18 33.91
C PRO A 478 -53.82 -17.88 35.04
N GLY A 479 -55.12 -18.00 34.76
CA GLY A 479 -56.20 -17.66 35.70
C GLY A 479 -56.71 -16.22 35.60
N PHE A 480 -56.10 -15.37 34.77
CA PHE A 480 -56.52 -14.00 34.48
C PHE A 480 -56.27 -13.64 33.00
N GLU A 481 -56.86 -12.55 32.51
CA GLU A 481 -56.59 -12.05 31.16
C GLU A 481 -55.20 -11.40 31.07
N GLN A 482 -54.45 -11.77 30.03
CA GLN A 482 -53.06 -11.33 29.85
C GLN A 482 -52.82 -10.86 28.41
N SER A 483 -52.23 -9.67 28.25
CA SER A 483 -51.92 -9.12 26.93
C SER A 483 -50.66 -9.75 26.34
N LYS A 484 -50.48 -9.66 25.01
CA LYS A 484 -49.26 -10.13 24.32
C LYS A 484 -47.96 -9.49 24.85
N ASN A 485 -48.05 -8.29 25.44
CA ASN A 485 -46.93 -7.54 25.99
C ASN A 485 -46.80 -7.64 27.52
N ALA A 486 -47.64 -8.44 28.19
CA ALA A 486 -47.44 -8.77 29.60
C ALA A 486 -46.37 -9.87 29.77
N PRO A 487 -45.75 -10.02 30.95
CA PRO A 487 -44.75 -11.06 31.21
C PRO A 487 -45.35 -12.46 31.11
N ALA A 488 -44.64 -13.40 30.47
CA ALA A 488 -45.05 -14.80 30.47
C ALA A 488 -44.95 -15.39 31.90
N VAL A 489 -46.06 -15.95 32.39
CA VAL A 489 -46.17 -16.56 33.72
C VAL A 489 -46.55 -18.04 33.63
N CYS A 490 -46.67 -18.74 34.77
CA CYS A 490 -46.79 -20.21 34.83
C CYS A 490 -45.59 -20.93 34.18
N ILE A 491 -44.42 -20.29 34.21
CA ILE A 491 -43.16 -20.78 33.67
C ILE A 491 -42.31 -21.35 34.82
N SER A 492 -41.87 -22.60 34.71
CA SER A 492 -40.89 -23.20 35.63
C SER A 492 -39.48 -22.70 35.34
N LYS A 493 -38.52 -22.96 36.24
CA LYS A 493 -37.10 -22.66 35.96
C LYS A 493 -36.60 -23.41 34.72
N ASN A 494 -37.02 -24.66 34.55
CA ASN A 494 -36.62 -25.51 33.43
C ASN A 494 -37.16 -24.99 32.08
N ASP A 495 -38.41 -24.51 32.06
CA ASP A 495 -39.01 -23.85 30.88
C ASP A 495 -38.21 -22.58 30.51
N ALA A 496 -37.85 -21.77 31.51
CA ALA A 496 -37.09 -20.54 31.35
C ALA A 496 -35.63 -20.76 30.89
N GLU A 497 -34.95 -21.79 31.42
CA GLU A 497 -33.63 -22.22 30.96
C GLU A 497 -33.69 -22.76 29.51
N THR A 498 -34.74 -23.52 29.17
CA THR A 498 -34.92 -24.03 27.79
C THR A 498 -35.13 -22.88 26.80
N TYR A 499 -35.90 -21.85 27.17
CA TYR A 499 -36.05 -20.63 26.37
C TYR A 499 -34.71 -19.91 26.13
N ALA A 500 -33.87 -19.78 27.15
CA ALA A 500 -32.55 -19.16 27.02
C ALA A 500 -31.58 -19.99 26.14
N GLN A 501 -31.66 -21.33 26.21
CA GLN A 501 -30.94 -22.22 25.30
C GLN A 501 -31.44 -22.10 23.85
N TRP A 502 -32.74 -21.91 23.64
CA TRP A 502 -33.31 -21.63 22.31
C TRP A 502 -32.81 -20.30 21.75
N LEU A 503 -32.81 -19.22 22.53
CA LEU A 503 -32.21 -17.93 22.12
C LEU A 503 -30.73 -18.09 21.75
N THR A 504 -29.98 -18.90 22.51
CA THR A 504 -28.58 -19.20 22.19
C THR A 504 -28.44 -19.84 20.80
N LYS A 505 -29.27 -20.83 20.49
CA LYS A 505 -29.29 -21.50 19.18
C LYS A 505 -29.75 -20.60 18.04
N GLN A 506 -30.68 -19.68 18.30
CA GLN A 506 -31.24 -18.78 17.27
C GLN A 506 -30.35 -17.58 16.93
N THR A 507 -29.56 -17.10 17.89
CA THR A 507 -28.75 -15.86 17.74
C THR A 507 -27.26 -16.12 17.57
N GLY A 508 -26.77 -17.29 17.97
CA GLY A 508 -25.33 -17.59 18.04
C GLY A 508 -24.62 -16.99 19.26
N PHE A 509 -25.29 -16.14 20.05
CA PHE A 509 -24.75 -15.56 21.28
C PHE A 509 -25.20 -16.34 22.51
N LYS A 510 -24.38 -16.39 23.56
CA LYS A 510 -24.69 -17.17 24.77
C LYS A 510 -25.71 -16.44 25.64
N TYR A 511 -26.93 -16.99 25.69
CA TYR A 511 -28.03 -16.55 26.55
C TYR A 511 -28.22 -17.49 27.75
N ALA A 512 -28.59 -16.95 28.91
CA ALA A 512 -28.85 -17.70 30.14
C ALA A 512 -29.87 -16.98 31.04
N LEU A 513 -30.26 -17.59 32.16
CA LEU A 513 -30.87 -16.86 33.28
C LEU A 513 -29.80 -16.10 34.08
N PRO A 514 -30.11 -14.91 34.63
CA PRO A 514 -29.18 -14.15 35.45
C PRO A 514 -28.78 -14.91 36.72
N THR A 515 -27.57 -14.70 37.23
CA THR A 515 -27.30 -14.96 38.66
C THR A 515 -28.09 -13.98 39.52
N GLU A 516 -28.33 -14.31 40.79
CA GLU A 516 -28.96 -13.37 41.75
C GLU A 516 -28.22 -12.03 41.81
N ALA A 517 -26.89 -12.06 41.78
CA ALA A 517 -26.07 -10.85 41.76
C ALA A 517 -26.24 -10.06 40.45
N GLN A 518 -26.23 -10.71 39.28
CA GLN A 518 -26.47 -10.04 38.00
C GLN A 518 -27.86 -9.41 37.92
N TRP A 519 -28.86 -10.06 38.50
CA TRP A 519 -30.22 -9.56 38.60
C TRP A 519 -30.29 -8.35 39.54
N GLU A 520 -29.72 -8.43 40.75
CA GLU A 520 -29.79 -7.34 41.73
C GLU A 520 -28.99 -6.11 41.28
N ILE A 521 -27.82 -6.29 40.66
CA ILE A 521 -27.04 -5.19 40.06
C ILE A 521 -27.86 -4.45 39.01
N ALA A 522 -28.55 -5.20 38.13
CA ALA A 522 -29.40 -4.63 37.10
C ALA A 522 -30.65 -3.97 37.67
N ALA A 523 -31.24 -4.51 38.76
CA ALA A 523 -32.39 -3.94 39.44
C ALA A 523 -32.06 -2.61 40.13
N ARG A 524 -30.94 -2.57 40.88
CA ARG A 524 -30.46 -1.41 41.62
C ARG A 524 -30.00 -0.26 40.74
N ALA A 525 -29.34 -0.56 39.61
CA ALA A 525 -28.77 0.41 38.69
C ALA A 525 -27.94 1.55 39.35
N GLY A 526 -27.23 1.20 40.43
CA GLY A 526 -26.40 2.13 41.21
C GLY A 526 -27.03 2.63 42.52
N SER A 527 -28.34 2.50 42.73
CA SER A 527 -28.99 2.84 44.00
C SER A 527 -28.65 1.83 45.11
N LYS A 528 -28.49 2.35 46.33
CA LYS A 528 -28.26 1.58 47.57
C LYS A 528 -29.57 1.27 48.33
N ASP A 529 -30.66 1.90 47.93
CA ASP A 529 -31.93 1.96 48.65
C ASP A 529 -32.75 0.66 48.46
N ALA A 530 -33.95 0.59 49.04
CA ALA A 530 -34.84 -0.57 48.89
C ALA A 530 -35.37 -0.78 47.46
N TYR A 531 -35.67 0.31 46.74
CA TYR A 531 -36.04 0.33 45.32
C TYR A 531 -35.10 1.27 44.57
N TRP A 532 -35.02 1.18 43.24
CA TRP A 532 -34.07 2.02 42.49
C TRP A 532 -34.37 3.52 42.55
N TRP A 533 -35.60 3.90 42.93
CA TRP A 533 -36.08 5.27 43.09
C TRP A 533 -36.11 5.77 44.54
N GLY A 534 -35.66 4.97 45.51
CA GLY A 534 -35.64 5.30 46.95
C GLY A 534 -36.13 4.18 47.86
N ASP A 535 -36.26 4.46 49.15
CA ASP A 535 -36.67 3.45 50.15
C ASP A 535 -38.18 3.21 50.27
N ASP A 536 -39.00 4.19 49.90
CA ASP A 536 -40.46 4.06 49.88
C ASP A 536 -40.95 3.54 48.52
N ILE A 537 -41.93 2.65 48.56
CA ILE A 537 -42.61 2.16 47.36
C ILE A 537 -43.44 3.27 46.70
N GLY A 538 -44.06 4.14 47.50
CA GLY A 538 -45.09 5.06 47.03
C GLY A 538 -46.33 4.36 46.44
N SER A 539 -47.18 5.10 45.74
CA SER A 539 -48.38 4.56 45.10
C SER A 539 -48.23 4.55 43.58
N GLY A 540 -48.44 3.41 42.94
CA GLY A 540 -48.44 3.28 41.48
C GLY A 540 -47.07 3.28 40.80
N ASN A 541 -45.95 3.21 41.54
CA ASN A 541 -44.60 3.12 40.97
C ASN A 541 -44.23 1.72 40.44
N ALA A 542 -44.97 0.69 40.87
CA ALA A 542 -44.77 -0.70 40.49
C ALA A 542 -46.07 -1.52 40.61
N ASN A 543 -46.19 -2.62 39.87
CA ASN A 543 -47.32 -3.54 40.02
C ASN A 543 -47.07 -4.55 41.15
N THR A 544 -47.30 -4.15 42.39
CA THR A 544 -47.26 -5.03 43.57
C THR A 544 -48.65 -5.19 44.18
N GLY A 545 -48.85 -6.23 44.98
CA GLY A 545 -50.06 -6.38 45.78
C GLY A 545 -50.23 -5.18 46.70
N TRP A 546 -51.43 -4.57 46.71
CA TRP A 546 -51.75 -3.34 47.44
C TRP A 546 -50.93 -2.09 47.06
N GLY A 547 -50.05 -2.13 46.04
CA GLY A 547 -49.17 -1.03 45.63
C GLY A 547 -49.83 0.11 44.85
N GLY A 548 -51.15 0.25 44.89
CA GLY A 548 -51.90 1.36 44.24
C GLY A 548 -52.05 1.29 42.72
N SER A 549 -51.47 0.29 42.04
CA SER A 549 -51.67 0.08 40.59
C SER A 549 -53.10 -0.40 40.28
N THR A 550 -53.60 -0.16 39.07
CA THR A 550 -54.93 -0.66 38.62
C THR A 550 -55.01 -2.19 38.54
N TRP A 551 -53.85 -2.84 38.39
CA TRP A 551 -53.64 -4.30 38.29
C TRP A 551 -53.32 -4.98 39.63
N ALA A 552 -53.03 -4.21 40.68
CA ALA A 552 -52.64 -4.71 42.00
C ALA A 552 -53.67 -5.72 42.54
N ASN A 553 -53.19 -6.90 42.98
CA ASN A 553 -54.02 -8.04 43.41
C ASN A 553 -55.02 -8.58 42.36
N LYS A 554 -54.89 -8.22 41.08
CA LYS A 554 -55.77 -8.71 39.99
C LYS A 554 -55.02 -9.49 38.91
N SER A 555 -53.93 -8.93 38.37
CA SER A 555 -53.18 -9.53 37.26
C SER A 555 -51.81 -8.86 37.04
N THR A 556 -51.03 -9.40 36.10
CA THR A 556 -49.84 -8.74 35.55
C THR A 556 -50.19 -7.51 34.71
N SER A 557 -49.36 -6.48 34.75
CA SER A 557 -49.40 -5.35 33.81
C SER A 557 -48.59 -5.67 32.55
N PRO A 558 -48.83 -4.97 31.41
CA PRO A 558 -47.87 -4.95 30.31
C PRO A 558 -46.47 -4.57 30.81
N VAL A 559 -45.42 -5.15 30.23
CA VAL A 559 -44.04 -4.78 30.60
C VAL A 559 -43.74 -3.33 30.22
N GLY A 560 -42.94 -2.64 31.04
CA GLY A 560 -42.62 -1.23 30.85
C GLY A 560 -43.79 -0.27 31.11
N SER A 561 -44.81 -0.69 31.86
CA SER A 561 -45.92 0.20 32.28
C SER A 561 -45.49 1.23 33.34
N PHE A 562 -44.33 1.04 33.96
CA PHE A 562 -43.74 1.90 34.99
C PHE A 562 -42.39 2.44 34.51
N GLY A 563 -41.80 3.38 35.28
CA GLY A 563 -40.49 3.94 34.95
C GLY A 563 -39.38 2.88 34.86
N ALA A 564 -38.48 3.05 33.90
CA ALA A 564 -37.20 2.32 33.90
C ALA A 564 -36.22 2.96 34.87
N ASN A 565 -35.35 2.12 35.44
CA ASN A 565 -34.23 2.58 36.24
C ASN A 565 -33.13 3.25 35.39
N PRO A 566 -32.07 3.84 35.99
CA PRO A 566 -31.02 4.54 35.25
C PRO A 566 -30.26 3.74 34.17
N TYR A 567 -30.29 2.41 34.21
CA TYR A 567 -29.75 1.57 33.13
C TYR A 567 -30.76 1.32 31.99
N GLY A 568 -32.02 1.70 32.17
CA GLY A 568 -33.08 1.49 31.19
C GLY A 568 -33.77 0.13 31.33
N VAL A 569 -33.69 -0.48 32.51
CA VAL A 569 -34.34 -1.76 32.87
C VAL A 569 -35.68 -1.48 33.57
N TYR A 570 -36.72 -2.20 33.18
CA TYR A 570 -38.11 -2.07 33.64
C TYR A 570 -38.53 -3.26 34.51
N ASP A 571 -39.59 -3.06 35.29
CA ASP A 571 -40.32 -4.10 36.05
C ASP A 571 -39.44 -4.96 36.98
N THR A 572 -38.35 -4.39 37.51
CA THR A 572 -37.49 -5.08 38.49
C THR A 572 -38.04 -5.02 39.91
N ALA A 573 -39.14 -4.30 40.13
CA ALA A 573 -39.94 -4.33 41.33
C ALA A 573 -41.41 -4.60 40.94
N GLY A 574 -41.96 -5.70 41.45
CA GLY A 574 -43.30 -6.15 41.14
C GLY A 574 -43.47 -6.75 39.74
N ASN A 575 -44.70 -6.70 39.26
CA ASN A 575 -45.23 -7.43 38.12
C ASN A 575 -45.11 -8.96 38.29
N VAL A 576 -43.92 -9.55 38.17
CA VAL A 576 -43.69 -11.00 38.34
C VAL A 576 -42.38 -11.28 39.06
N TRP A 577 -42.38 -12.34 39.87
CA TRP A 577 -41.17 -12.93 40.41
C TRP A 577 -40.36 -13.54 39.26
N GLU A 578 -39.05 -13.33 39.23
CA GLU A 578 -38.22 -13.73 38.10
C GLU A 578 -37.18 -14.79 38.44
N TRP A 579 -37.16 -15.88 37.68
CA TRP A 579 -36.18 -16.95 37.84
C TRP A 579 -34.73 -16.50 37.59
N THR A 580 -33.87 -16.83 38.55
CA THR A 580 -32.41 -16.78 38.42
C THR A 580 -31.85 -18.17 38.09
N ASN A 581 -30.57 -18.26 37.74
CA ASN A 581 -29.90 -19.55 37.51
C ASN A 581 -29.57 -20.35 38.79
N ALA A 582 -29.84 -19.81 39.99
CA ALA A 582 -29.56 -20.47 41.26
C ALA A 582 -30.16 -21.88 41.35
N LYS A 583 -29.35 -22.88 41.76
CA LYS A 583 -29.76 -24.30 41.73
C LYS A 583 -30.92 -24.62 42.67
N SER A 584 -31.04 -23.91 43.79
CA SER A 584 -32.15 -24.03 44.75
C SER A 584 -33.49 -23.49 44.22
N GLY A 585 -33.48 -22.74 43.10
CA GLY A 585 -34.69 -22.13 42.55
C GLY A 585 -35.03 -20.80 43.21
N ILE A 586 -34.09 -19.85 43.18
CA ILE A 586 -34.33 -18.49 43.64
C ILE A 586 -35.02 -17.65 42.57
N VAL A 587 -36.13 -17.02 42.94
CA VAL A 587 -36.77 -15.93 42.19
C VAL A 587 -36.58 -14.58 42.89
N ARG A 588 -36.60 -13.48 42.11
CA ARG A 588 -36.35 -12.11 42.57
C ARG A 588 -37.42 -11.12 42.11
N GLY A 589 -37.56 -9.99 42.80
CA GLY A 589 -38.33 -8.82 42.34
C GLY A 589 -39.77 -8.66 42.84
N GLY A 590 -40.37 -9.64 43.52
CA GLY A 590 -41.78 -9.55 43.94
C GLY A 590 -42.77 -9.70 42.78
N ALA A 591 -44.08 -9.63 43.04
CA ALA A 591 -45.10 -9.78 41.99
C ALA A 591 -46.41 -9.04 42.31
N TRP A 592 -47.32 -8.99 41.33
CA TRP A 592 -48.63 -8.33 41.38
C TRP A 592 -49.56 -8.73 42.53
N SER A 593 -49.32 -9.90 43.14
CA SER A 593 -50.09 -10.50 44.25
C SER A 593 -49.32 -10.55 45.58
N PHE A 594 -48.12 -9.97 45.65
CA PHE A 594 -47.27 -9.96 46.85
C PHE A 594 -47.13 -8.55 47.42
N ALA A 595 -47.01 -8.43 48.74
CA ALA A 595 -46.82 -7.16 49.42
C ALA A 595 -45.58 -6.39 48.90
N PRO A 596 -45.59 -5.04 48.88
CA PRO A 596 -44.51 -4.26 48.27
C PRO A 596 -43.15 -4.52 48.91
N THR A 597 -43.13 -4.86 50.20
CA THR A 597 -41.94 -5.26 50.95
C THR A 597 -41.19 -6.46 50.36
N LYS A 598 -41.83 -7.27 49.50
CA LYS A 598 -41.22 -8.38 48.76
C LYS A 598 -40.69 -8.01 47.38
N ALA A 599 -40.92 -6.77 46.93
CA ALA A 599 -40.40 -6.23 45.67
C ALA A 599 -39.13 -5.38 45.84
N LYS A 600 -38.55 -5.34 47.05
CA LYS A 600 -37.27 -4.67 47.31
C LYS A 600 -36.14 -5.36 46.54
N ALA A 601 -35.18 -4.58 46.05
CA ALA A 601 -34.12 -5.08 45.16
C ALA A 601 -33.29 -6.25 45.75
N TYR A 602 -33.20 -6.34 47.08
CA TYR A 602 -32.47 -7.38 47.82
C TYR A 602 -33.31 -8.60 48.24
N GLU A 603 -34.63 -8.59 48.07
CA GLU A 603 -35.50 -9.70 48.48
C GLU A 603 -35.50 -10.85 47.45
N SER A 604 -35.51 -12.07 47.97
CA SER A 604 -35.68 -13.31 47.20
C SER A 604 -36.82 -14.14 47.77
N LEU A 605 -37.33 -15.03 46.93
CA LEU A 605 -38.19 -16.14 47.33
C LEU A 605 -37.57 -17.43 46.76
N GLU A 606 -37.47 -18.46 47.59
CA GLU A 606 -37.05 -19.80 47.16
C GLU A 606 -38.29 -20.62 46.79
N LEU A 607 -38.25 -21.24 45.62
CA LEU A 607 -39.30 -22.10 45.08
C LEU A 607 -38.63 -23.35 44.51
N ASN A 608 -39.31 -24.50 44.56
CA ASN A 608 -38.81 -25.68 43.85
C ASN A 608 -38.66 -25.33 42.35
N PRO A 609 -37.51 -25.61 41.69
CA PRO A 609 -37.29 -25.28 40.27
C PRO A 609 -38.38 -25.74 39.29
N SER A 610 -39.11 -26.82 39.59
CA SER A 610 -40.25 -27.31 38.77
C SER A 610 -41.58 -26.61 39.09
N THR A 611 -41.56 -25.51 39.84
CA THR A 611 -42.78 -24.76 40.21
C THR A 611 -43.16 -23.82 39.07
N SER A 612 -44.30 -24.05 38.43
CA SER A 612 -44.95 -23.03 37.61
C SER A 612 -45.97 -22.27 38.45
N ALA A 613 -45.91 -20.93 38.49
CA ALA A 613 -46.90 -20.09 39.18
C ALA A 613 -47.34 -18.88 38.34
N ASN A 614 -48.57 -18.40 38.54
CA ASN A 614 -49.13 -17.27 37.78
C ASN A 614 -48.57 -15.90 38.22
N TYR A 615 -47.64 -15.93 39.16
CA TYR A 615 -46.82 -14.83 39.64
C TYR A 615 -45.33 -15.01 39.34
N THR A 616 -44.89 -16.12 38.70
CA THR A 616 -43.48 -16.36 38.31
C THR A 616 -43.29 -16.30 36.80
N GLY A 617 -42.43 -15.39 36.36
CA GLY A 617 -41.87 -15.31 35.02
C GLY A 617 -40.34 -15.30 35.07
N PHE A 618 -39.69 -14.66 34.10
CA PHE A 618 -38.22 -14.56 34.06
C PHE A 618 -37.74 -13.47 33.10
N ARG A 619 -36.46 -13.08 33.22
CA ARG A 619 -35.70 -12.37 32.17
C ARG A 619 -34.39 -13.11 31.89
N VAL A 620 -33.76 -12.78 30.76
CA VAL A 620 -32.53 -13.43 30.30
C VAL A 620 -31.32 -12.48 30.42
N VAL A 621 -30.12 -13.05 30.52
CA VAL A 621 -28.84 -12.38 30.29
C VAL A 621 -28.16 -12.92 29.04
N ARG A 622 -27.26 -12.14 28.46
CA ARG A 622 -26.43 -12.49 27.32
C ARG A 622 -24.99 -12.04 27.56
N GLU A 623 -24.03 -12.89 27.23
CA GLU A 623 -22.60 -12.50 27.22
C GLU A 623 -22.34 -11.54 26.05
N LEU A 624 -21.42 -10.58 26.23
CA LEU A 624 -21.16 -9.48 25.29
C LEU A 624 -19.99 -9.76 24.34
#